data_AF-A0A448ZEP4-F1
#
_entry.id   AF-A0A448ZEP4-F1
#
_cell.length_a   1.000
_cell.length_b   1.000
_cell.length_c   1.000
_cell.angle_alpha   90.00
_cell.angle_beta   90.00
_cell.angle_gamma   90.00
#
_symmetry.space_group_name_H-M   'P 1'
#
loop_
_entity.id
_entity.type
_entity.pdbx_description
1 polymer ?
#
loop_
_entity_poly.entity_id
_entity_poly.type
_entity_poly.pdbx_seq_one_letter_code
_entity_poly.pdbx_strand_id
1 'polypeptide(L)'
;MISISQVRRTQARMVAFLAALLVLLSVTTQCCSALTINHVSSKTKRPTTWLIDGNNFLGQRGVTGLPRDGDKLAEKLVAISGTQGGSSTPNDVLLVFDGRRDVDLERTDSKLTDSFTKVQLQHGTIADDFLVEEIEQIRKEDPSRRVKLVTADKRLRARALGIRPTVKQVVNPKVFWKKYVPRMSGQKKNPTPHMPRGNSGEE
;
A
#
# COMPACT_ATOMS: atom_id res chain seq x y z
N MET A 1 -35.09 -76.93 -2.18
CA MET A 1 -35.01 -76.13 -0.94
C MET A 1 -33.69 -75.36 -0.94
N ILE A 2 -33.72 -74.06 -1.22
CA ILE A 2 -32.51 -73.22 -1.29
C ILE A 2 -32.13 -72.83 0.15
N SER A 3 -30.91 -73.18 0.56
CA SER A 3 -30.40 -72.97 1.91
C SER A 3 -30.26 -71.48 2.21
N ILE A 4 -30.95 -71.01 3.26
CA ILE A 4 -30.93 -69.62 3.78
C ILE A 4 -29.50 -69.12 4.06
N SER A 5 -28.55 -70.03 4.26
CA SER A 5 -27.13 -69.73 4.46
C SER A 5 -26.43 -69.16 3.21
N GLN A 6 -26.86 -69.52 1.99
CA GLN A 6 -26.24 -69.04 0.75
C GLN A 6 -26.68 -67.61 0.38
N VAL A 7 -27.92 -67.23 0.70
CA VAL A 7 -28.45 -65.88 0.42
C VAL A 7 -27.76 -64.80 1.28
N ARG A 8 -27.35 -65.13 2.50
CA ARG A 8 -26.63 -64.18 3.37
C ARG A 8 -25.19 -63.91 2.93
N ARG A 9 -24.53 -64.89 2.29
CA ARG A 9 -23.16 -64.72 1.78
C ARG A 9 -23.10 -63.86 0.52
N THR A 10 -24.12 -63.92 -0.33
CA THR A 10 -24.19 -63.07 -1.54
C THR A 10 -24.51 -61.62 -1.18
N GLN A 11 -25.40 -61.38 -0.21
CA GLN A 11 -25.70 -60.01 0.25
C GLN A 11 -24.50 -59.35 0.94
N ALA A 12 -23.75 -60.07 1.78
CA ALA A 12 -22.56 -59.51 2.43
C ALA A 12 -21.46 -59.11 1.42
N ARG A 13 -21.31 -59.86 0.32
CA ARG A 13 -20.36 -59.55 -0.76
C ARG A 13 -20.78 -58.33 -1.58
N MET A 14 -22.08 -58.16 -1.84
CA MET A 14 -22.59 -56.96 -2.53
C MET A 14 -22.42 -55.69 -1.70
N VAL A 15 -22.67 -55.75 -0.39
CA VAL A 15 -22.50 -54.59 0.51
C VAL A 15 -21.02 -54.19 0.62
N ALA A 16 -20.12 -55.16 0.73
CA ALA A 16 -18.67 -54.89 0.74
C ALA A 16 -18.18 -54.28 -0.59
N PHE A 17 -18.72 -54.73 -1.73
CA PHE A 17 -18.36 -54.18 -3.04
C PHE A 17 -18.88 -52.76 -3.24
N LEU A 18 -20.10 -52.46 -2.79
CA LEU A 18 -20.67 -51.11 -2.82
C LEU A 18 -19.94 -50.15 -1.88
N ALA A 19 -19.54 -50.61 -0.70
CA ALA A 19 -18.75 -49.81 0.24
C ALA A 19 -17.36 -49.48 -0.32
N ALA A 20 -16.67 -50.44 -0.95
CA ALA A 20 -15.39 -50.21 -1.59
C ALA A 20 -15.49 -49.23 -2.78
N LEU A 21 -16.57 -49.30 -3.56
CA LEU A 21 -16.82 -48.38 -4.69
C LEU A 21 -17.07 -46.94 -4.21
N LEU A 22 -17.80 -46.75 -3.10
CA LEU A 22 -18.05 -45.45 -2.47
C LEU A 22 -16.76 -44.81 -1.90
N VAL A 23 -15.85 -45.62 -1.36
CA VAL A 23 -14.53 -45.13 -0.90
C VAL A 23 -13.63 -44.75 -2.08
N LEU A 24 -13.66 -45.51 -3.19
CA LEU A 24 -12.91 -45.16 -4.40
C LEU A 24 -13.45 -43.89 -5.10
N LEU A 25 -14.77 -43.69 -5.14
CA LEU A 25 -15.39 -42.46 -5.68
C LEU A 25 -15.09 -41.22 -4.83
N SER A 26 -15.04 -41.34 -3.50
CA SER A 26 -14.70 -40.22 -2.61
C SER A 26 -13.22 -39.83 -2.64
N VAL A 27 -12.30 -40.78 -2.91
CA VAL A 27 -10.88 -40.47 -3.08
C VAL A 27 -10.60 -39.78 -4.44
N THR A 28 -11.30 -40.17 -5.52
CA THR A 28 -11.11 -39.50 -6.83
C THR A 28 -11.66 -38.07 -6.90
N THR A 29 -12.68 -37.75 -6.10
CA THR A 29 -13.22 -36.37 -6.04
C THR A 29 -12.34 -35.43 -5.23
N GLN A 30 -11.53 -35.94 -4.28
CA GLN A 30 -10.55 -35.13 -3.57
C GLN A 30 -9.26 -34.88 -4.37
N CYS A 31 -8.92 -35.73 -5.34
CA CYS A 31 -7.72 -35.52 -6.17
C CYS A 31 -7.93 -34.50 -7.32
N CYS A 32 -9.16 -34.29 -7.79
CA CYS A 32 -9.43 -33.36 -8.89
C CYS A 32 -9.52 -31.88 -8.47
N SER A 33 -9.62 -31.57 -7.17
CA SER A 33 -9.52 -30.19 -6.68
C SER A 33 -8.07 -29.73 -6.45
N ALA A 34 -7.08 -30.62 -6.59
CA ALA A 34 -5.67 -30.32 -6.37
C ALA A 34 -4.92 -29.86 -7.64
N LEU A 35 -5.58 -29.77 -8.80
CA LEU A 35 -4.93 -29.54 -10.10
C LEU A 35 -5.37 -28.25 -10.82
N THR A 36 -5.91 -27.27 -10.08
CA THR A 36 -6.21 -25.93 -10.64
C THR A 36 -5.72 -24.80 -9.75
N ILE A 37 -4.53 -24.94 -9.16
CA ILE A 37 -3.76 -23.79 -8.64
C ILE A 37 -2.68 -23.44 -9.67
N ASN A 38 -3.09 -23.16 -10.91
CA ASN A 38 -2.37 -22.20 -11.74
C ASN A 38 -2.78 -20.80 -11.29
N HIS A 39 -2.58 -20.49 -10.01
CA HIS A 39 -2.60 -19.11 -9.57
C HIS A 39 -1.32 -18.51 -10.13
N VAL A 40 -1.44 -17.89 -11.30
CA VAL A 40 -0.50 -16.87 -11.76
C VAL A 40 -0.20 -16.03 -10.53
N SER A 41 1.01 -16.19 -9.99
CA SER A 41 1.49 -15.46 -8.82
C SER A 41 1.74 -14.02 -9.27
N SER A 42 0.67 -13.31 -9.60
CA SER A 42 0.71 -11.87 -9.60
C SER A 42 0.93 -11.52 -8.14
N LYS A 43 2.16 -11.11 -7.81
CA LYS A 43 2.45 -10.57 -6.47
C LYS A 43 1.49 -9.42 -6.23
N THR A 44 0.38 -9.67 -5.53
CA THR A 44 -0.63 -8.68 -5.21
C THR A 44 0.09 -7.61 -4.40
N LYS A 45 0.29 -6.44 -5.01
CA LYS A 45 1.02 -5.36 -4.35
C LYS A 45 0.17 -4.89 -3.18
N ARG A 46 0.75 -4.97 -1.99
CA ARG A 46 0.10 -4.45 -0.78
C ARG A 46 -0.33 -3.01 -0.99
N PRO A 47 -1.57 -2.63 -0.61
CA PRO A 47 -2.03 -1.26 -0.64
C PRO A 47 -1.02 -0.33 0.03
N THR A 48 -0.80 0.85 -0.55
CA THR A 48 0.14 1.82 0.01
C THR A 48 -0.53 3.18 0.17
N THR A 49 -0.59 3.66 1.42
CA THR A 49 -1.02 5.02 1.75
C THR A 49 0.21 5.93 1.83
N TRP A 50 0.08 7.12 1.27
CA TRP A 50 1.09 8.17 1.33
C TRP A 50 0.67 9.23 2.34
N LEU A 51 1.45 9.38 3.40
CA LEU A 51 1.26 10.43 4.38
C LEU A 51 2.28 11.54 4.12
N ILE A 52 1.84 12.78 4.01
CA ILE A 52 2.65 13.92 3.62
C ILE A 52 2.58 14.99 4.69
N ASP A 53 3.74 15.30 5.26
CA ASP A 53 3.96 16.45 6.14
C ASP A 53 4.05 17.72 5.30
N GLY A 54 2.94 18.47 5.26
CA GLY A 54 2.74 19.63 4.40
C GLY A 54 3.65 20.80 4.77
N ASN A 55 3.83 21.08 6.06
CA ASN A 55 4.68 22.17 6.55
C ASN A 55 6.14 21.94 6.15
N ASN A 56 6.64 20.71 6.34
CA ASN A 56 7.98 20.34 5.93
C ASN A 56 8.16 20.37 4.40
N PHE A 57 7.11 20.01 3.66
CA PHE A 57 7.08 20.06 2.20
C PHE A 57 7.23 21.50 1.70
N LEU A 58 6.41 22.43 2.21
CA LEU A 58 6.43 23.85 1.84
C LEU A 58 7.76 24.53 2.23
N GLY A 59 8.39 24.08 3.31
CA GLY A 59 9.70 24.56 3.78
C GLY A 59 10.89 24.24 2.86
N GLN A 60 10.73 23.36 1.85
CA GLN A 60 11.87 22.93 1.03
C GLN A 60 12.36 23.99 0.04
N ARG A 61 13.50 24.62 0.31
CA ARG A 61 14.12 25.61 -0.61
C ARG A 61 14.84 24.96 -1.81
N GLY A 62 14.95 25.70 -2.92
CA GLY A 62 15.73 25.30 -4.11
C GLY A 62 15.12 24.18 -4.96
N VAL A 63 13.79 24.02 -4.92
CA VAL A 63 13.07 23.06 -5.76
C VAL A 63 12.22 23.83 -6.76
N THR A 64 12.61 23.80 -8.04
CA THR A 64 11.88 24.46 -9.13
C THR A 64 10.49 23.86 -9.30
N GLY A 65 9.48 24.71 -9.46
CA GLY A 65 8.09 24.30 -9.69
C GLY A 65 7.36 23.77 -8.45
N LEU A 66 8.01 23.71 -7.28
CA LEU A 66 7.36 23.32 -6.03
C LEU A 66 6.46 24.46 -5.51
N PRO A 67 5.15 24.22 -5.29
CA PRO A 67 4.27 25.23 -4.69
C PRO A 67 4.74 25.68 -3.32
N ARG A 68 4.53 26.97 -3.03
CA ARG A 68 4.78 27.60 -1.72
C ARG A 68 3.50 27.85 -0.92
N ASP A 69 2.39 27.45 -1.50
CA ASP A 69 1.05 27.60 -0.96
C ASP A 69 0.44 26.21 -0.80
N GLY A 70 -0.30 26.02 0.31
CA GLY A 70 -0.86 24.72 0.68
C GLY A 70 -1.94 24.26 -0.28
N ASP A 71 -2.79 25.17 -0.76
CA ASP A 71 -3.88 24.83 -1.69
C ASP A 71 -3.34 24.50 -3.08
N LYS A 72 -2.36 25.28 -3.57
CA LYS A 72 -1.66 24.94 -4.82
C LYS A 72 -0.89 23.62 -4.73
N LEU A 73 -0.32 23.30 -3.57
CA LEU A 73 0.30 21.99 -3.34
C LEU A 73 -0.75 20.89 -3.43
N ALA A 74 -1.88 21.04 -2.74
CA ALA A 74 -2.98 20.08 -2.77
C ALA A 74 -3.52 19.88 -4.19
N GLU A 75 -3.78 20.95 -4.95
CA GLU A 75 -4.23 20.90 -6.35
C GLU A 75 -3.28 20.06 -7.22
N LYS A 76 -1.96 20.29 -7.12
CA LYS A 76 -0.96 19.54 -7.88
C LYS A 76 -0.90 18.07 -7.49
N LEU A 77 -1.08 17.76 -6.21
CA LEU A 77 -1.06 16.39 -5.72
C LEU A 77 -2.36 15.64 -6.05
N VAL A 78 -3.50 16.35 -6.06
CA VAL A 78 -4.79 15.81 -6.51
C VAL A 78 -4.71 15.37 -7.96
N ALA A 79 -4.14 16.21 -8.84
CA ALA A 79 -3.99 15.91 -10.26
C ALA A 79 -3.19 14.63 -10.58
N ILE A 80 -2.40 14.14 -9.61
CA ILE A 80 -1.60 12.90 -9.75
C ILE A 80 -2.10 11.75 -8.88
N SER A 81 -2.99 12.01 -7.92
CA SER A 81 -3.67 10.98 -7.12
C SER A 81 -4.75 10.28 -7.95
N GLY A 82 -4.90 8.97 -7.83
CA GLY A 82 -5.99 8.22 -8.48
C GLY A 82 -5.92 8.06 -10.00
N THR A 83 -4.94 8.64 -10.70
CA THR A 83 -4.72 8.34 -12.12
C THR A 83 -4.28 6.88 -12.27
N GLN A 84 -4.90 6.11 -13.18
CA GLN A 84 -4.55 4.70 -13.44
C GLN A 84 -3.13 4.49 -14.03
N GLY A 85 -2.20 5.39 -13.76
CA GLY A 85 -0.81 5.43 -14.20
C GLY A 85 0.14 4.50 -13.41
N GLY A 86 -0.15 3.21 -13.42
CA GLY A 86 0.81 2.16 -13.06
C GLY A 86 1.18 2.02 -11.58
N SER A 87 2.10 1.09 -11.31
CA SER A 87 2.52 0.59 -9.99
C SER A 87 2.92 1.64 -8.93
N SER A 88 3.08 2.91 -9.30
CA SER A 88 3.64 3.95 -8.44
C SER A 88 2.62 5.03 -8.08
N THR A 89 1.43 5.02 -8.67
CA THR A 89 0.36 5.95 -8.29
C THR A 89 -0.02 5.73 -6.82
N PRO A 90 -0.15 6.79 -6.03
CA PRO A 90 -0.77 6.70 -4.72
C PRO A 90 -2.21 6.20 -4.85
N ASN A 91 -2.55 5.12 -4.15
CA ASN A 91 -3.94 4.68 -4.03
C ASN A 91 -4.71 5.53 -3.00
N ASP A 92 -3.96 6.19 -2.12
CA ASP A 92 -4.49 6.93 -0.96
C ASP A 92 -3.41 7.92 -0.49
N VAL A 93 -3.77 9.20 -0.39
CA VAL A 93 -2.89 10.32 -0.04
C VAL A 93 -3.54 11.14 1.07
N LEU A 94 -2.80 11.32 2.16
CA LEU A 94 -3.14 12.23 3.24
C LEU A 94 -2.10 13.35 3.28
N LEU A 95 -2.53 14.57 3.04
CA LEU A 95 -1.70 15.77 3.18
C LEU A 95 -2.08 16.50 4.46
N VAL A 96 -1.14 16.62 5.40
CA VAL A 96 -1.39 17.17 6.74
C VAL A 96 -0.67 18.50 6.92
N PHE A 97 -1.36 19.52 7.41
CA PHE A 97 -0.79 20.82 7.79
C PHE A 97 -1.03 21.11 9.27
N ASP A 98 -0.04 21.73 9.92
CA ASP A 98 -0.19 22.29 11.27
C ASP A 98 -1.22 23.41 11.29
N GLY A 99 -1.97 23.53 12.39
CA GLY A 99 -2.91 24.62 12.62
C GLY A 99 -2.24 25.97 12.89
N ARG A 100 -2.66 27.00 12.17
CA ARG A 100 -2.21 28.37 12.41
C ARG A 100 -3.01 28.99 13.56
N ARG A 101 -2.28 29.75 14.39
CA ARG A 101 -2.88 30.51 15.48
C ARG A 101 -3.93 31.47 14.93
N ASP A 102 -5.06 31.58 15.63
CA ASP A 102 -6.17 32.50 15.35
C ASP A 102 -6.92 32.24 14.02
N VAL A 103 -6.57 31.18 13.28
CA VAL A 103 -7.24 30.82 12.02
C VAL A 103 -7.84 29.41 12.11
N ASP A 104 -7.03 28.45 12.49
CA ASP A 104 -7.41 27.04 12.47
C ASP A 104 -7.80 26.62 13.90
N LEU A 105 -9.00 26.99 14.35
CA LEU A 105 -9.52 26.70 15.70
C LEU A 105 -9.97 25.25 15.85
N GLU A 106 -10.39 24.62 14.75
CA GLU A 106 -10.86 23.24 14.69
C GLU A 106 -10.16 22.49 13.56
N ARG A 107 -10.07 21.16 13.71
CA ARG A 107 -9.55 20.29 12.66
C ARG A 107 -10.51 20.29 11.48
N THR A 108 -9.98 20.49 10.28
CA THR A 108 -10.74 20.42 9.04
C THR A 108 -10.18 19.34 8.12
N ASP A 109 -11.03 18.38 7.76
CA ASP A 109 -10.71 17.32 6.81
C ASP A 109 -11.41 17.60 5.48
N SER A 110 -10.65 18.00 4.46
CA SER A 110 -11.16 18.24 3.11
C SER A 110 -10.84 17.05 2.21
N LYS A 111 -11.84 16.19 1.94
CA LYS A 111 -11.73 15.12 0.96
C LYS A 111 -11.83 15.69 -0.45
N LEU A 112 -10.70 15.82 -1.16
CA LEU A 112 -10.65 16.42 -2.50
C LEU A 112 -10.92 15.40 -3.60
N THR A 113 -10.56 14.13 -3.40
CA THR A 113 -10.94 13.00 -4.24
C THR A 113 -11.15 11.75 -3.39
N ASP A 114 -11.58 10.64 -3.98
CA ASP A 114 -11.68 9.34 -3.29
C ASP A 114 -10.34 8.84 -2.73
N SER A 115 -9.23 9.30 -3.29
CA SER A 115 -7.87 8.89 -2.94
C SER A 115 -7.02 10.02 -2.35
N PHE A 116 -7.62 11.19 -2.06
CA PHE A 116 -6.88 12.36 -1.58
C PHE A 116 -7.67 13.12 -0.51
N THR A 117 -7.09 13.20 0.68
CA THR A 117 -7.60 13.97 1.81
C THR A 117 -6.56 15.01 2.23
N LYS A 118 -6.98 16.28 2.32
CA LYS A 118 -6.22 17.36 2.95
C LYS A 118 -6.71 17.51 4.38
N VAL A 119 -5.82 17.41 5.36
CA VAL A 119 -6.10 17.62 6.78
C VAL A 119 -5.42 18.91 7.21
N GLN A 120 -6.22 19.85 7.69
CA GLN A 120 -5.76 21.05 8.39
C GLN A 120 -5.98 20.81 9.88
N LEU A 121 -4.91 20.68 10.65
CA LEU A 121 -5.00 20.46 12.08
C LEU A 121 -5.46 21.73 12.80
N GLN A 122 -6.06 21.55 13.97
CA GLN A 122 -6.34 22.64 14.89
C GLN A 122 -5.04 23.21 15.47
N HIS A 123 -5.07 24.48 15.89
CA HIS A 123 -3.96 25.12 16.59
C HIS A 123 -3.59 24.34 17.86
N GLY A 124 -2.28 24.17 18.08
CA GLY A 124 -1.74 23.44 19.22
C GLY A 124 -1.52 21.95 18.96
N THR A 125 -2.09 21.39 17.89
CA THR A 125 -1.78 20.04 17.42
C THR A 125 -0.65 20.07 16.40
N ILE A 126 0.36 19.22 16.60
CA ILE A 126 1.55 19.13 15.74
C ILE A 126 1.37 17.99 14.74
N ALA A 127 1.66 18.24 13.47
CA ALA A 127 1.55 17.26 12.39
C ALA A 127 2.40 16.00 12.63
N ASP A 128 3.58 16.15 13.24
CA ASP A 128 4.45 15.03 13.60
C ASP A 128 3.74 13.97 14.46
N ASP A 129 3.02 14.42 15.49
CA ASP A 129 2.31 13.52 16.41
C ASP A 129 1.10 12.88 15.73
N PHE A 130 0.31 13.70 15.04
CA PHE A 130 -0.83 13.25 14.26
C PHE A 130 -0.45 12.18 13.23
N LEU A 131 0.62 12.41 12.45
CA LEU A 131 1.09 11.49 11.42
C LEU A 131 1.55 10.15 12.01
N VAL A 132 2.14 10.16 13.21
CA VAL A 132 2.55 8.94 13.90
C VAL A 132 1.34 8.17 14.41
N GLU A 133 0.35 8.86 14.99
CA GLU A 133 -0.91 8.25 15.41
C GLU A 133 -1.68 7.64 14.24
N GLU A 134 -1.72 8.33 13.10
CA GLU A 134 -2.36 7.84 11.88
C GLU A 134 -1.68 6.56 11.35
N ILE A 135 -0.34 6.50 11.39
CA ILE A 135 0.41 5.28 11.03
C ILE A 135 0.03 4.11 11.95
N GLU A 136 -0.11 4.39 13.24
CA GLU A 136 -0.50 3.41 14.25
C GLU A 136 -1.94 2.93 14.07
N GLN A 137 -2.85 3.83 13.71
CA GLN A 137 -4.22 3.49 13.38
C GLN A 137 -4.29 2.60 12.14
N ILE A 138 -3.60 2.98 11.05
CA ILE A 138 -3.48 2.15 9.84
C ILE A 138 -2.91 0.77 10.16
N ARG A 139 -1.90 0.70 11.05
CA ARG A 139 -1.31 -0.58 11.48
C ARG A 139 -2.32 -1.49 12.17
N LYS A 140 -3.22 -0.93 12.98
CA LYS A 140 -4.25 -1.67 13.73
C LYS A 140 -5.40 -2.10 12.83
N GLU A 141 -5.87 -1.23 11.96
CA GLU A 141 -7.05 -1.44 11.12
C GLU A 141 -6.76 -2.31 9.89
N ASP A 142 -5.63 -2.07 9.21
CA ASP A 142 -5.22 -2.81 8.03
C ASP A 142 -3.71 -3.18 8.12
N PRO A 143 -3.36 -4.24 8.86
CA PRO A 143 -1.96 -4.68 9.01
C PRO A 143 -1.26 -5.04 7.68
N SER A 144 -2.04 -5.27 6.61
CA SER A 144 -1.51 -5.58 5.28
C SER A 144 -1.05 -4.33 4.53
N ARG A 145 -1.61 -3.16 4.87
CA ARG A 145 -1.30 -1.87 4.27
C ARG A 145 0.09 -1.40 4.64
N ARG A 146 0.72 -0.72 3.68
CA ARG A 146 2.04 -0.11 3.86
C ARG A 146 1.91 1.39 3.84
N VAL A 147 2.73 2.07 4.64
CA VAL A 147 2.81 3.53 4.63
C VAL A 147 4.10 3.99 3.98
N LYS A 148 4.00 5.02 3.16
CA LYS A 148 5.13 5.86 2.76
C LYS A 148 4.94 7.26 3.33
N LEU A 149 5.87 7.67 4.17
CA LEU A 149 5.86 9.00 4.78
C LEU A 149 6.73 9.95 3.97
N VAL A 150 6.25 11.16 3.71
CA VAL A 150 7.01 12.22 3.06
C VAL A 150 7.32 13.30 4.08
N THR A 151 8.58 13.36 4.51
CA THR A 151 9.10 14.39 5.43
C THR A 151 10.63 14.45 5.31
N ALA A 152 11.21 15.62 5.58
CA ALA A 152 12.63 15.83 5.81
C ALA A 152 12.98 15.93 7.30
N ASP A 153 11.99 15.95 8.19
CA ASP A 153 12.23 15.97 9.63
C ASP A 153 12.91 14.66 10.09
N LYS A 154 14.02 14.80 10.82
CA LYS A 154 14.83 13.66 11.27
C LYS A 154 14.18 12.92 12.44
N ARG A 155 13.50 13.63 13.35
CA ARG A 155 12.84 13.06 14.53
C ARG A 155 11.60 12.30 14.11
N LEU A 156 10.74 12.90 13.28
CA LEU A 156 9.56 12.22 12.73
C LEU A 156 9.97 11.00 11.91
N ARG A 157 11.02 11.12 11.08
CA ARG A 157 11.59 9.97 10.35
C ARG A 157 12.01 8.82 11.26
N ALA A 158 12.70 9.11 12.36
CA ALA A 158 13.15 8.10 13.30
C ALA A 158 11.96 7.39 13.97
N ARG A 159 10.98 8.17 14.44
CA ARG A 159 9.73 7.65 15.04
C ARG A 159 8.96 6.76 14.06
N ALA A 160 8.71 7.25 12.85
CA ALA A 160 7.97 6.49 11.84
C ALA A 160 8.69 5.19 11.43
N LEU A 161 10.02 5.22 11.26
CA LEU A 161 10.78 4.01 10.93
C LEU A 161 10.83 2.99 12.08
N GLY A 162 10.51 3.39 13.32
CA GLY A 162 10.31 2.47 14.44
C GLY A 162 9.06 1.59 14.28
N ILE A 163 8.07 2.02 13.47
CA ILE A 163 6.78 1.33 13.27
C ILE A 163 6.88 0.36 12.08
N ARG A 164 7.97 -0.40 12.01
CA ARG A 164 8.11 -1.49 11.03
C ARG A 164 7.28 -2.70 11.49
N PRO A 165 6.71 -3.50 10.56
CA PRO A 165 6.87 -3.37 9.12
C PRO A 165 5.93 -2.34 8.47
N THR A 166 4.94 -1.75 9.13
CA THR A 166 3.93 -0.88 8.48
C THR A 166 4.55 0.22 7.62
N VAL A 167 5.50 0.99 8.17
CA VAL A 167 6.22 2.02 7.40
C VAL A 167 7.23 1.37 6.46
N LYS A 168 7.01 1.52 5.15
CA LYS A 168 7.89 1.01 4.08
C LYS A 168 9.08 1.90 3.82
N GLN A 169 8.84 3.20 3.74
CA GLN A 169 9.86 4.16 3.36
C GLN A 169 9.49 5.55 3.88
N VAL A 170 10.51 6.30 4.29
CA VAL A 170 10.41 7.75 4.47
C VAL A 170 11.13 8.41 3.30
N VAL A 171 10.44 9.34 2.62
CA VAL A 171 10.90 10.02 1.41
C VAL A 171 11.10 11.50 1.71
N ASN A 172 12.25 12.05 1.36
CA ASN A 172 12.47 13.49 1.46
C ASN A 172 11.55 14.23 0.47
N PRO A 173 10.92 15.37 0.84
CA PRO A 173 9.98 16.05 -0.05
C PRO A 173 10.62 16.54 -1.36
N LYS A 174 11.91 16.93 -1.36
CA LYS A 174 12.63 17.28 -2.60
C LYS A 174 12.71 16.09 -3.56
N VAL A 175 12.98 14.90 -3.01
CA VAL A 175 13.05 13.65 -3.79
C VAL A 175 11.66 13.26 -4.26
N PHE A 176 10.65 13.38 -3.40
CA PHE A 176 9.26 13.15 -3.76
C PHE A 176 8.84 14.03 -4.96
N TRP A 177 9.06 15.33 -4.88
CA TRP A 177 8.70 16.27 -5.93
C TRP A 177 9.44 16.02 -7.25
N LYS A 178 10.77 15.83 -7.21
CA LYS A 178 11.55 15.66 -8.45
C LYS A 178 11.38 14.30 -9.10
N LYS A 179 11.11 13.24 -8.33
CA LYS A 179 11.16 11.85 -8.81
C LYS A 179 9.79 11.20 -8.86
N TYR A 180 8.94 11.40 -7.87
CA TYR A 180 7.68 10.68 -7.73
C TYR A 180 6.55 11.42 -8.42
N VAL A 181 6.44 12.74 -8.26
CA VAL A 181 5.40 13.55 -8.90
C VAL A 181 5.40 13.39 -10.44
N PRO A 182 6.52 13.53 -11.18
CA PRO A 182 6.54 13.30 -12.63
C PRO A 182 6.19 11.86 -13.04
N ARG A 183 6.57 10.87 -12.22
CA ARG A 183 6.25 9.46 -12.51
C ARG A 183 4.77 9.18 -12.31
N MET A 184 4.15 9.82 -11.33
CA MET A 184 2.73 9.69 -11.03
C MET A 184 1.88 10.43 -12.07
N SER A 185 2.37 11.53 -12.66
CA SER A 185 1.70 12.21 -13.78
C SER A 185 1.84 11.50 -15.14
N GLY A 186 2.44 10.30 -15.18
CA GLY A 186 2.60 9.55 -16.43
C GLY A 186 3.75 10.02 -17.32
N GLN A 187 4.58 10.98 -16.88
CA GLN A 187 5.79 11.33 -17.61
C GLN A 187 6.80 10.17 -17.49
N LYS A 188 6.96 9.41 -18.59
CA LYS A 188 8.02 8.39 -18.71
C LYS A 188 9.37 9.04 -18.40
N LYS A 189 10.24 8.30 -17.70
CA LYS A 189 11.58 8.74 -17.29
C LYS A 189 12.26 9.55 -18.39
N ASN A 190 12.72 10.77 -18.08
CA ASN A 190 14.01 11.17 -18.64
C ASN A 190 15.02 10.15 -18.10
N PRO A 191 15.73 9.40 -18.96
CA PRO A 191 16.79 8.54 -18.49
C PRO A 191 17.78 9.44 -17.75
N THR A 192 17.94 9.23 -16.45
CA THR A 192 19.11 9.75 -15.73
C THR A 192 20.32 9.35 -16.56
N PRO A 193 21.17 10.30 -17.00
CA PRO A 193 22.41 9.95 -17.66
C PRO A 193 23.14 9.05 -16.68
N HIS A 194 23.31 7.78 -17.05
CA HIS A 194 24.25 6.92 -16.38
C HIS A 194 25.60 7.53 -16.73
N MET A 195 26.15 8.42 -15.88
CA MET A 195 27.57 8.69 -15.96
C MET A 195 28.25 7.37 -15.65
N PRO A 196 28.96 6.73 -16.59
CA PRO A 196 29.83 5.64 -16.22
C PRO A 196 30.79 6.19 -15.17
N ARG A 197 30.92 5.48 -14.05
CA ARG A 197 32.01 5.71 -13.12
C ARG A 197 33.28 5.52 -13.95
N GLY A 198 33.95 6.63 -14.28
CA GLY A 198 35.25 6.57 -14.92
C GLY A 198 36.16 5.75 -14.02
N ASN A 199 36.52 4.56 -14.47
CA ASN A 199 37.71 3.89 -13.99
C ASN A 199 38.87 4.76 -14.49
N SER A 200 39.35 5.67 -13.64
CA SER A 200 40.70 6.20 -13.77
C SER A 200 41.65 5.14 -13.24
N GLY A 201 41.95 4.16 -14.10
CA GLY A 201 43.02 3.21 -13.91
C GLY A 201 43.82 3.17 -15.21
N GLU A 202 45.09 3.55 -15.10
CA GLU A 202 46.18 3.40 -16.10
C GLU A 202 46.08 4.38 -17.28
N GLU A 203 47.12 5.14 -17.65
CA GLU A 203 48.59 5.04 -17.50
C GLU A 203 49.23 6.35 -17.01
#